data_AF-A0A975S4F5-F1
#
_entry.id   AF-A0A975S4F5-F1
#
_cell.length_a   1.000
_cell.length_b   1.000
_cell.length_c   1.000
_cell.angle_alpha   90.00
_cell.angle_beta   90.00
_cell.angle_gamma   90.00
#
_symmetry.space_group_name_H-M   'P 1'
#
loop_
_entity.id
_entity.type
_entity.pdbx_description
1 polymer ?
#
loop_
_entity_poly.entity_id
_entity_poly.type
_entity_poly.pdbx_seq_one_letter_code
_entity_poly.pdbx_strand_id
1 'polypeptide(L)'
;MPQLTRFQDLHRGERAVIVCNGPSLNQMDLSFLRHELVIGLNKIHLGMERFGFAPRYLVAVNARVVKQARAELAALTAIKFIGARAAAHLPEDAFTYHVPVLNPPVVFSRDLTVGVREGGTVTHAALQIAWYMGFTEVVIIGMDHRFTYQGAPHETRFLDGPDPNHFSADYFGNQSWDNPDLARSEASYAEARRVYEETGRRVLDATLGGACQVFQKADYRQVFDVN
;
A
#
# COMPACT_ATOMS: atom_id res chain seq x y z
N MET A 1 4.14 6.88 -20.87
CA MET A 1 4.77 7.95 -20.06
C MET A 1 6.26 7.64 -19.90
N PRO A 2 7.18 8.42 -20.51
CA PRO A 2 8.61 8.08 -20.56
C PRO A 2 9.29 7.99 -19.19
N GLN A 3 8.70 8.60 -18.16
CA GLN A 3 9.30 8.64 -16.83
C GLN A 3 9.04 7.37 -16.01
N LEU A 4 7.94 6.64 -16.26
CA LEU A 4 7.61 5.43 -15.51
C LEU A 4 8.40 4.20 -15.99
N THR A 5 8.86 4.18 -17.24
CA THR A 5 9.62 3.06 -17.82
C THR A 5 10.93 2.79 -17.09
N ARG A 6 11.52 3.81 -16.45
CA ARG A 6 12.75 3.67 -15.65
C ARG A 6 12.61 2.71 -14.47
N PHE A 7 11.39 2.43 -14.04
CA PHE A 7 11.12 1.56 -12.90
C PHE A 7 10.95 0.10 -13.32
N GLN A 8 10.82 -0.19 -14.62
CA GLN A 8 10.63 -1.55 -15.09
C GLN A 8 11.81 -2.42 -14.71
N ASP A 9 11.53 -3.51 -13.98
CA ASP A 9 12.53 -4.49 -13.54
C ASP A 9 13.73 -3.89 -12.76
N LEU A 10 13.57 -2.70 -12.18
CA LEU A 10 14.61 -2.02 -11.40
C LEU A 10 15.12 -2.84 -10.21
N HIS A 11 14.28 -3.72 -9.68
CA HIS A 11 14.52 -4.58 -8.53
C HIS A 11 14.39 -6.07 -8.88
N ARG A 12 14.83 -6.45 -10.09
CA ARG A 12 14.70 -7.82 -10.58
C ARG A 12 15.33 -8.82 -9.60
N GLY A 13 14.51 -9.71 -9.06
CA GLY A 13 14.97 -10.78 -8.17
C GLY A 13 15.07 -10.38 -6.69
N GLU A 14 14.81 -9.11 -6.37
CA GLU A 14 14.85 -8.61 -4.99
C GLU A 14 13.50 -8.83 -4.29
N ARG A 15 13.52 -8.61 -2.97
CA ARG A 15 12.34 -8.61 -2.09
C ARG A 15 11.90 -7.18 -1.78
N ALA A 16 10.59 -6.95 -1.73
CA ALA A 16 10.00 -5.74 -1.15
C ALA A 16 9.14 -6.07 0.06
N VAL A 17 9.03 -5.11 0.98
CA VAL A 17 8.07 -5.14 2.09
C VAL A 17 7.01 -4.06 1.85
N ILE A 18 5.76 -4.47 1.65
CA ILE A 18 4.63 -3.54 1.64
C ILE A 18 4.14 -3.36 3.08
N VAL A 19 4.28 -2.14 3.59
CA VAL A 19 3.79 -1.78 4.92
C VAL A 19 2.45 -1.08 4.76
N CYS A 20 1.39 -1.80 5.09
CA CYS A 20 0.02 -1.28 5.16
C CYS A 20 -0.15 -0.35 6.37
N ASN A 21 -1.38 -0.09 6.79
CA ASN A 21 -1.67 0.94 7.79
C ASN A 21 -2.49 0.43 8.98
N GLY A 22 -2.63 -0.87 9.15
CA GLY A 22 -3.50 -1.45 10.17
C GLY A 22 -2.94 -1.37 11.61
N PRO A 23 -3.79 -1.50 12.64
CA PRO A 23 -3.40 -1.37 14.04
C PRO A 23 -2.36 -2.38 14.54
N SER A 24 -2.23 -3.55 13.90
CA SER A 24 -1.24 -4.57 14.28
C SER A 24 0.20 -4.06 14.28
N LEU A 25 0.52 -3.04 13.48
CA LEU A 25 1.84 -2.41 13.47
C LEU A 25 2.27 -1.93 14.87
N ASN A 26 1.32 -1.52 15.72
CA ASN A 26 1.60 -1.06 17.08
C ASN A 26 2.02 -2.19 18.05
N GLN A 27 1.90 -3.45 17.62
CA GLN A 27 2.22 -4.64 18.42
C GLN A 27 3.50 -5.33 17.93
N MET A 28 4.27 -4.67 17.06
CA MET A 28 5.45 -5.22 16.40
C MET A 28 6.67 -4.31 16.65
N ASP A 29 7.85 -4.90 16.83
CA ASP A 29 9.10 -4.16 16.62
C ASP A 29 9.39 -4.14 15.12
N LEU A 30 9.24 -2.97 14.52
CA LEU A 30 9.39 -2.74 13.08
C LEU A 30 10.74 -2.13 12.73
N SER A 31 11.65 -1.99 13.69
CA SER A 31 12.94 -1.34 13.45
C SER A 31 13.76 -2.06 12.38
N PHE A 32 13.59 -3.37 12.22
CA PHE A 32 14.27 -4.17 11.19
C PHE A 32 13.99 -3.69 9.76
N LEU A 33 12.85 -3.03 9.53
CA LEU A 33 12.47 -2.49 8.22
C LEU A 33 13.44 -1.43 7.69
N ARG A 34 14.29 -0.85 8.54
CA ARG A 34 15.36 0.06 8.11
C ARG A 34 16.39 -0.59 7.17
N HIS A 35 16.43 -1.92 7.14
CA HIS A 35 17.32 -2.72 6.29
C HIS A 35 16.61 -3.34 5.08
N GLU A 36 15.32 -3.06 4.90
CA GLU A 36 14.50 -3.65 3.83
C GLU A 36 14.07 -2.61 2.80
N LEU A 37 13.72 -3.08 1.60
CA LEU A 37 13.09 -2.23 0.58
C LEU A 37 11.60 -2.06 0.89
N VAL A 38 11.28 -0.98 1.59
CA VAL A 38 9.91 -0.71 2.02
C VAL A 38 9.12 0.11 0.99
N ILE A 39 7.94 -0.40 0.66
CA ILE A 39 6.86 0.32 -0.01
C ILE A 39 5.81 0.70 1.04
N GLY A 40 5.82 1.95 1.47
CA GLY A 40 4.84 2.50 2.39
C GLY A 40 3.56 2.92 1.68
N LEU A 41 2.41 2.88 2.37
CA LEU A 41 1.12 3.20 1.75
C LEU A 41 0.50 4.43 2.41
N ASN A 42 -0.09 5.33 1.61
CA ASN A 42 -0.93 6.42 2.10
C ASN A 42 -0.27 7.25 3.23
N LYS A 43 -0.87 7.30 4.44
CA LYS A 43 -0.40 8.14 5.55
C LYS A 43 0.62 7.43 6.46
N ILE A 44 1.44 6.55 5.89
CA ILE A 44 2.49 5.83 6.64
C ILE A 44 3.46 6.77 7.38
N HIS A 45 3.60 8.02 6.93
CA HIS A 45 4.40 9.06 7.58
C HIS A 45 4.04 9.28 9.05
N LEU A 46 2.79 9.02 9.45
CA LEU A 46 2.34 9.13 10.84
C LEU A 46 3.05 8.14 11.79
N GLY A 47 3.68 7.09 11.26
CA GLY A 47 4.31 6.02 12.05
C GLY A 47 5.83 5.91 11.85
N MET A 48 6.42 6.57 10.84
CA MET A 48 7.81 6.34 10.43
C MET A 48 8.83 6.52 11.57
N GLU A 49 8.73 7.62 12.32
CA GLU A 49 9.62 7.89 13.45
C GLU A 49 9.45 6.84 14.55
N ARG A 50 8.20 6.58 14.96
CA ARG A 50 7.87 5.61 16.01
C ARG A 50 8.31 4.19 15.67
N PHE A 51 8.17 3.80 14.40
CA PHE A 51 8.50 2.46 13.92
C PHE A 51 9.95 2.32 13.46
N GLY A 52 10.71 3.42 13.42
CA GLY A 52 12.15 3.40 13.15
C GLY A 52 12.53 3.05 11.71
N PHE A 53 11.70 3.39 10.72
CA PHE A 53 12.02 3.17 9.31
C PHE A 53 11.52 4.31 8.41
N ALA A 54 12.14 4.44 7.23
CA ALA A 54 11.67 5.32 6.17
C ALA A 54 11.47 4.53 4.88
N PRO A 55 10.32 4.67 4.19
CA PRO A 55 10.05 3.95 2.96
C PRO A 55 10.92 4.48 1.82
N ARG A 56 11.44 3.58 0.98
CA ARG A 56 12.07 3.98 -0.29
C ARG A 56 11.00 4.38 -1.31
N TYR A 57 9.87 3.69 -1.29
CA TYR A 57 8.74 3.91 -2.18
C TYR A 57 7.46 4.20 -1.40
N LEU A 58 6.61 5.07 -1.92
CA LEU A 58 5.29 5.32 -1.36
C LEU A 58 4.21 5.22 -2.44
N VAL A 59 3.09 4.61 -2.10
CA VAL A 59 1.93 4.52 -3.00
C VAL A 59 0.70 5.15 -2.34
N ALA A 60 0.05 6.08 -3.04
CA ALA A 60 -1.20 6.67 -2.61
C ALA A 60 -2.10 6.97 -3.82
N VAL A 61 -3.27 6.33 -3.88
CA VAL A 61 -4.15 6.35 -5.07
C VAL A 61 -5.50 7.03 -4.85
N ASN A 62 -5.97 7.06 -3.59
CA ASN A 62 -7.19 7.78 -3.22
C ASN A 62 -6.90 9.29 -3.14
N ALA A 63 -7.56 10.08 -3.99
CA ALA A 63 -7.38 11.53 -4.06
C ALA A 63 -7.67 12.25 -2.74
N ARG A 64 -8.62 11.76 -1.93
CA ARG A 64 -8.91 12.34 -0.61
C ARG A 64 -7.75 12.16 0.35
N VAL A 65 -7.16 10.97 0.39
CA VAL A 65 -6.01 10.68 1.26
C VAL A 65 -4.83 11.56 0.87
N VAL A 66 -4.56 11.69 -0.44
CA VAL A 66 -3.49 12.56 -0.94
C VAL A 66 -3.77 14.02 -0.59
N LYS A 67 -5.00 14.49 -0.75
CA LYS A 67 -5.40 15.86 -0.37
C LYS A 67 -5.17 16.14 1.11
N GLN A 68 -5.58 15.20 1.98
CA GLN A 68 -5.49 15.34 3.43
C GLN A 68 -4.04 15.36 3.93
N ALA A 69 -3.17 14.54 3.32
CA ALA A 69 -1.77 14.40 3.73
C ALA A 69 -0.79 15.11 2.77
N ARG A 70 -1.25 16.11 2.03
CA ARG A 70 -0.48 16.68 0.91
C ARG A 70 0.88 17.24 1.34
N ALA A 71 0.94 17.89 2.51
CA ALA A 71 2.14 18.58 2.96
C ALA A 71 3.18 17.58 3.43
N GLU A 72 2.71 16.57 4.17
CA GLU A 72 3.52 15.47 4.68
C GLU A 72 4.05 14.63 3.52
N LEU A 73 3.20 14.26 2.56
CA LEU A 73 3.62 13.52 1.36
C LEU A 73 4.62 14.30 0.52
N ALA A 74 4.44 15.60 0.34
CA ALA A 74 5.39 16.45 -0.38
C ALA A 74 6.76 16.54 0.32
N ALA A 75 6.79 16.51 1.66
CA ALA A 75 8.02 16.59 2.44
C ALA A 75 8.83 15.27 2.45
N LEU A 76 8.22 14.14 2.08
CA LEU A 76 8.92 12.84 2.07
C LEU A 76 9.97 12.78 0.95
N THR A 77 11.12 12.18 1.26
CA THR A 77 12.18 11.86 0.30
C THR A 77 11.97 10.55 -0.47
N ALA A 78 10.92 9.80 -0.13
CA ALA A 78 10.53 8.58 -0.85
C ALA A 78 10.15 8.88 -2.31
N ILE A 79 10.36 7.90 -3.19
CA ILE A 79 9.79 7.92 -4.54
C ILE A 79 8.29 7.58 -4.43
N LYS A 80 7.43 8.50 -4.87
CA LYS A 80 5.98 8.49 -4.67
C LYS A 80 5.28 8.15 -5.99
N PHE A 81 4.46 7.10 -5.96
CA PHE A 81 3.52 6.74 -7.01
C PHE A 81 2.13 7.20 -6.60
N ILE A 82 1.67 8.27 -7.22
CA ILE A 82 0.41 8.93 -6.90
C ILE A 82 -0.61 8.62 -7.98
N GLY A 83 -1.80 8.16 -7.62
CA GLY A 83 -2.87 7.93 -8.59
C GLY A 83 -3.20 9.22 -9.35
N ALA A 84 -3.29 9.18 -10.68
CA ALA A 84 -3.46 10.36 -11.53
C ALA A 84 -4.72 11.19 -11.20
N ARG A 85 -5.73 10.59 -10.55
CA ARG A 85 -6.92 11.30 -10.03
C ARG A 85 -6.60 12.28 -8.90
N ALA A 86 -5.44 12.15 -8.26
CA ALA A 86 -4.95 13.00 -7.19
C ALA A 86 -3.92 14.05 -7.65
N ALA A 87 -3.67 14.14 -8.96
CA ALA A 87 -2.62 14.98 -9.55
C ALA A 87 -2.70 16.46 -9.12
N ALA A 88 -3.92 16.99 -9.00
CA ALA A 88 -4.14 18.37 -8.57
C ALA A 88 -3.78 18.65 -7.10
N HIS A 89 -3.66 17.61 -6.27
CA HIS A 89 -3.31 17.74 -4.86
C HIS A 89 -1.83 17.59 -4.58
N LEU A 90 -1.12 16.83 -5.41
CA LEU A 90 0.32 16.61 -5.32
C LEU A 90 0.91 16.50 -6.73
N PRO A 91 1.42 17.61 -7.31
CA PRO A 91 2.00 17.63 -8.65
C PRO A 91 3.23 16.72 -8.77
N GLU A 92 3.59 16.35 -10.01
CA GLU A 92 4.83 15.62 -10.26
C GLU A 92 6.07 16.47 -9.93
N ASP A 93 7.12 15.80 -9.48
CA ASP A 93 8.44 16.36 -9.24
C ASP A 93 9.51 15.27 -9.42
N ALA A 94 10.76 15.54 -9.01
CA ALA A 94 11.85 14.56 -9.12
C ALA A 94 11.60 13.24 -8.37
N PHE A 95 10.69 13.24 -7.38
CA PHE A 95 10.35 12.09 -6.55
C PHE A 95 8.89 11.64 -6.73
N THR A 96 8.05 12.39 -7.42
CA THR A 96 6.60 12.16 -7.50
C THR A 96 6.17 11.86 -8.92
N TYR A 97 5.57 10.69 -9.12
CA TYR A 97 5.11 10.21 -10.42
C TYR A 97 3.61 9.95 -10.39
N HIS A 98 2.89 10.44 -11.39
CA HIS A 98 1.47 10.16 -11.54
C HIS A 98 1.26 8.85 -12.28
N VAL A 99 0.44 7.98 -11.71
CA VAL A 99 0.11 6.66 -12.26
C VAL A 99 -1.34 6.64 -12.71
N PRO A 100 -1.64 6.33 -13.98
CA PRO A 100 -3.02 6.20 -14.44
C PRO A 100 -3.80 5.18 -13.60
N VAL A 101 -5.06 5.48 -13.31
CA VAL A 101 -5.96 4.55 -12.61
C VAL A 101 -6.90 3.92 -13.62
N LEU A 102 -6.85 2.59 -13.70
CA LEU A 102 -7.61 1.80 -14.67
C LEU A 102 -8.98 1.39 -14.13
N ASN A 103 -9.93 1.25 -15.05
CA ASN A 103 -11.31 0.81 -14.77
C ASN A 103 -11.52 -0.67 -15.14
N PRO A 104 -12.59 -1.32 -14.65
CA PRO A 104 -13.05 -2.59 -15.21
C PRO A 104 -13.12 -2.57 -16.75
N PRO A 105 -12.85 -3.69 -17.43
CA PRO A 105 -12.66 -5.04 -16.88
C PRO A 105 -11.24 -5.35 -16.38
N VAL A 106 -10.29 -4.42 -16.43
CA VAL A 106 -8.90 -4.67 -15.99
C VAL A 106 -8.85 -4.94 -14.50
N VAL A 107 -8.44 -6.15 -14.07
CA VAL A 107 -8.31 -6.50 -12.65
C VAL A 107 -6.88 -6.27 -12.15
N PHE A 108 -5.86 -6.63 -12.94
CA PHE A 108 -4.44 -6.43 -12.63
C PHE A 108 -3.70 -5.94 -13.88
N SER A 109 -2.88 -4.90 -13.72
CA SER A 109 -1.99 -4.40 -14.77
C SER A 109 -0.56 -4.84 -14.53
N ARG A 110 0.07 -5.37 -15.59
CA ARG A 110 1.51 -5.72 -15.62
C ARG A 110 2.38 -4.60 -16.17
N ASP A 111 1.78 -3.49 -16.61
CA ASP A 111 2.51 -2.36 -17.18
C ASP A 111 2.10 -1.07 -16.46
N LEU A 112 3.01 -0.55 -15.65
CA LEU A 112 2.79 0.67 -14.88
C LEU A 112 2.61 1.90 -15.77
N THR A 113 3.14 1.88 -16.99
CA THR A 113 2.99 2.98 -17.96
C THR A 113 1.58 3.09 -18.52
N VAL A 114 0.83 1.97 -18.49
CA VAL A 114 -0.60 1.91 -18.81
C VAL A 114 -1.43 2.32 -17.60
N GLY A 115 -1.02 1.88 -16.40
CA GLY A 115 -1.64 2.27 -15.14
C GLY A 115 -1.81 1.10 -14.17
N VAL A 116 -2.53 1.35 -13.09
CA VAL A 116 -2.85 0.36 -12.06
C VAL A 116 -4.34 0.29 -11.78
N ARG A 117 -4.83 -0.88 -11.38
CA ARG A 117 -6.17 -1.05 -10.82
C ARG A 117 -6.12 -0.97 -9.30
N GLU A 118 -6.94 -0.12 -8.69
CA GLU A 118 -6.95 -0.03 -7.21
C GLU A 118 -7.65 -1.22 -6.55
N GLY A 119 -8.63 -1.84 -7.20
CA GLY A 119 -9.24 -3.06 -6.65
C GLY A 119 -9.88 -2.90 -5.25
N GLY A 120 -10.28 -1.69 -4.86
CA GLY A 120 -10.82 -1.40 -3.52
C GLY A 120 -9.75 -1.13 -2.44
N THR A 121 -8.46 -1.18 -2.78
CA THR A 121 -7.37 -1.05 -1.81
C THR A 121 -6.06 -0.55 -2.43
N VAL A 122 -5.40 0.41 -1.78
CA VAL A 122 -4.07 0.88 -2.22
C VAL A 122 -3.02 -0.23 -2.26
N THR A 123 -3.16 -1.27 -1.43
CA THR A 123 -2.25 -2.42 -1.40
C THR A 123 -2.24 -3.16 -2.74
N HIS A 124 -3.39 -3.26 -3.43
CA HIS A 124 -3.45 -3.88 -4.74
C HIS A 124 -2.75 -3.05 -5.82
N ALA A 125 -2.83 -1.72 -5.75
CA ALA A 125 -2.04 -0.85 -6.61
C ALA A 125 -0.53 -1.01 -6.35
N ALA A 126 -0.13 -1.09 -5.08
CA ALA A 126 1.26 -1.32 -4.70
C ALA A 126 1.80 -2.68 -5.18
N LEU A 127 0.98 -3.74 -5.15
CA LEU A 127 1.35 -5.05 -5.68
C LEU A 127 1.62 -5.03 -7.19
N GLN A 128 0.87 -4.24 -7.97
CA GLN A 128 1.14 -4.06 -9.41
C GLN A 128 2.42 -3.26 -9.65
N ILE A 129 2.66 -2.21 -8.87
CA ILE A 129 3.90 -1.42 -8.94
C ILE A 129 5.09 -2.31 -8.60
N ALA A 130 5.03 -3.06 -7.51
CA ALA A 130 6.10 -3.99 -7.13
C ALA A 130 6.34 -5.06 -8.20
N TRP A 131 5.27 -5.56 -8.83
CA TRP A 131 5.40 -6.52 -9.93
C TRP A 131 6.13 -5.90 -11.13
N TYR A 132 5.73 -4.69 -11.53
CA TYR A 132 6.36 -3.97 -12.64
C TYR A 132 7.84 -3.67 -12.36
N MET A 133 8.18 -3.40 -11.10
CA MET A 133 9.54 -3.16 -10.65
C MET A 133 10.42 -4.41 -10.60
N GLY A 134 9.87 -5.60 -10.85
CA GLY A 134 10.65 -6.83 -10.96
C GLY A 134 10.88 -7.57 -9.64
N PHE A 135 10.27 -7.13 -8.53
CA PHE A 135 10.32 -7.86 -7.27
C PHE A 135 9.75 -9.27 -7.44
N THR A 136 10.48 -10.26 -6.92
CA THR A 136 10.10 -11.69 -6.99
C THR A 136 9.43 -12.16 -5.71
N GLU A 137 9.72 -11.51 -4.58
CA GLU A 137 9.04 -11.71 -3.32
C GLU A 137 8.50 -10.38 -2.79
N VAL A 138 7.23 -10.38 -2.39
CA VAL A 138 6.62 -9.27 -1.65
C VAL A 138 6.11 -9.79 -0.31
N VAL A 139 6.53 -9.16 0.77
CA VAL A 139 6.03 -9.45 2.12
C VAL A 139 5.12 -8.31 2.55
N ILE A 140 3.88 -8.64 2.94
CA ILE A 140 2.90 -7.69 3.44
C ILE A 140 2.94 -7.69 4.97
N ILE A 141 2.96 -6.51 5.58
CA ILE A 141 2.82 -6.31 7.02
C ILE A 141 1.76 -5.23 7.28
N GLY A 142 0.99 -5.37 8.35
CA GLY A 142 -0.02 -4.38 8.75
C GLY A 142 -1.33 -4.45 7.95
N MET A 143 -1.59 -5.54 7.25
CA MET A 143 -2.85 -5.79 6.55
C MET A 143 -3.85 -6.48 7.48
N ASP A 144 -4.29 -5.74 8.50
CA ASP A 144 -5.21 -6.28 9.52
C ASP A 144 -6.52 -6.79 8.93
N HIS A 145 -7.01 -6.10 7.89
CA HIS A 145 -8.23 -6.47 7.15
C HIS A 145 -9.46 -6.61 8.07
N ARG A 146 -9.51 -5.78 9.13
CA ARG A 146 -10.65 -5.62 10.04
C ARG A 146 -10.95 -4.14 10.14
N PHE A 147 -12.23 -3.79 10.05
CA PHE A 147 -12.69 -2.41 10.12
C PHE A 147 -13.99 -2.33 10.92
N THR A 148 -14.08 -1.33 11.78
CA THR A 148 -15.32 -0.89 12.42
C THR A 148 -15.91 0.26 11.59
N TYR A 149 -17.03 -0.01 10.92
CA TYR A 149 -17.73 0.97 10.08
C TYR A 149 -19.20 0.60 9.90
N GLN A 150 -19.98 1.55 9.38
CA GLN A 150 -21.39 1.37 9.01
C GLN A 150 -21.65 1.98 7.63
N GLY A 151 -22.62 1.42 6.90
CA GLY A 151 -23.00 1.89 5.57
C GLY A 151 -22.43 1.03 4.43
N ALA A 152 -22.58 1.53 3.21
CA ALA A 152 -22.19 0.80 2.01
C ALA A 152 -20.68 0.86 1.75
N PRO A 153 -20.10 -0.12 1.04
CA PRO A 153 -18.71 -0.05 0.57
C PRO A 153 -18.45 1.20 -0.28
N HIS A 154 -17.30 1.85 -0.06
CA HIS A 154 -16.90 3.15 -0.66
C HIS A 154 -17.85 4.32 -0.38
N GLU A 155 -18.81 4.18 0.53
CA GLU A 155 -19.58 5.31 1.00
C GLU A 155 -18.67 6.24 1.80
N THR A 156 -18.73 7.53 1.48
CA THR A 156 -17.99 8.55 2.22
C THR A 156 -18.66 8.81 3.56
N ARG A 157 -17.87 8.70 4.63
CA ARG A 157 -18.28 9.00 6.01
C ARG A 157 -17.35 10.03 6.61
N PHE A 158 -17.83 10.76 7.61
CA PHE A 158 -16.99 11.56 8.49
C PHE A 158 -16.75 10.75 9.76
N LEU A 159 -15.48 10.57 10.14
CA LEU A 159 -15.12 9.91 11.39
C LEU A 159 -14.94 10.98 12.46
N ASP A 160 -15.86 11.02 13.43
CA ASP A 160 -15.82 11.94 14.57
C ASP A 160 -15.08 11.27 15.74
N GLY A 161 -13.94 11.83 16.14
CA GLY A 161 -13.05 11.23 17.13
C GLY A 161 -11.91 10.37 16.53
N PRO A 162 -11.25 9.53 17.35
CA PRO A 162 -10.05 8.79 16.96
C PRO A 162 -10.35 7.66 15.97
N ASP A 163 -9.45 7.43 15.02
CA ASP A 163 -9.53 6.33 14.05
C ASP A 163 -9.16 4.98 14.70
N PRO A 164 -10.09 4.01 14.80
CA PRO A 164 -9.80 2.69 15.37
C PRO A 164 -9.25 1.70 14.33
N ASN A 165 -9.29 2.05 13.03
CA ASN A 165 -9.05 1.14 11.92
C ASN A 165 -7.60 1.18 11.40
N HIS A 166 -6.80 2.12 11.89
CA HIS A 166 -5.42 2.31 11.46
C HIS A 166 -4.48 2.42 12.67
N PHE A 167 -3.16 2.31 12.43
CA PHE A 167 -2.15 2.35 13.51
C PHE A 167 -2.08 3.69 14.26
N SER A 168 -2.66 4.75 13.70
CA SER A 168 -2.69 6.08 14.30
C SER A 168 -4.13 6.54 14.44
N ALA A 169 -4.48 7.02 15.63
CA ALA A 169 -5.79 7.63 15.90
C ALA A 169 -6.06 8.86 15.01
N ASP A 170 -4.99 9.54 14.55
CA ASP A 170 -5.08 10.72 13.70
C ASP A 170 -5.20 10.39 12.21
N TYR A 171 -5.19 9.10 11.84
CA TYR A 171 -5.14 8.67 10.44
C TYR A 171 -6.35 9.16 9.66
N PHE A 172 -7.57 8.83 10.09
CA PHE A 172 -8.80 9.52 9.67
C PHE A 172 -9.51 10.24 10.83
N GLY A 173 -8.84 10.41 11.96
CA GLY A 173 -9.35 11.15 13.11
C GLY A 173 -9.89 12.52 12.71
N ASN A 174 -11.16 12.79 13.02
CA ASN A 174 -11.87 14.04 12.68
C ASN A 174 -11.82 14.39 11.17
N GLN A 175 -11.84 13.38 10.30
CA GLN A 175 -11.73 13.55 8.85
C GLN A 175 -12.73 12.66 8.10
N SER A 176 -12.98 13.01 6.84
CA SER A 176 -13.74 12.13 5.94
C SER A 176 -12.89 10.95 5.46
N TRP A 177 -13.51 9.78 5.36
CA TRP A 177 -12.93 8.55 4.85
C TRP A 177 -13.96 7.78 4.02
N ASP A 178 -13.50 6.83 3.21
CA ASP A 178 -14.38 5.96 2.44
C ASP A 178 -14.42 4.59 3.11
N ASN A 179 -15.63 4.07 3.31
CA ASN A 179 -15.82 2.73 3.87
C ASN A 179 -15.06 1.68 3.03
N PRO A 180 -14.44 0.67 3.67
CA PRO A 180 -13.72 -0.38 2.96
C PRO A 180 -14.65 -1.25 2.13
N ASP A 181 -14.15 -1.74 0.99
CA ASP A 181 -14.79 -2.79 0.19
C ASP A 181 -13.95 -4.07 0.29
N LEU A 182 -14.15 -4.83 1.38
CA LEU A 182 -13.34 -6.02 1.69
C LEU A 182 -13.52 -7.12 0.64
N ALA A 183 -14.75 -7.34 0.18
CA ALA A 183 -15.04 -8.33 -0.85
C ALA A 183 -14.31 -8.01 -2.16
N ARG A 184 -14.34 -6.74 -2.60
CA ARG A 184 -13.57 -6.30 -3.78
C ARG A 184 -12.07 -6.41 -3.55
N SER A 185 -11.60 -6.01 -2.37
CA SER A 185 -10.18 -6.09 -2.00
C SER A 185 -9.68 -7.53 -2.08
N GLU A 186 -10.43 -8.49 -1.54
CA GLU A 186 -10.09 -9.91 -1.58
C GLU A 186 -10.11 -10.47 -3.00
N ALA A 187 -11.11 -10.13 -3.82
CA ALA A 187 -11.13 -10.54 -5.23
C ALA A 187 -9.92 -10.00 -6.00
N SER A 188 -9.53 -8.76 -5.74
CA SER A 188 -8.35 -8.15 -6.33
C SER A 188 -7.05 -8.77 -5.80
N TYR A 189 -6.93 -9.03 -4.50
CA TYR A 189 -5.80 -9.76 -3.94
C TYR A 189 -5.65 -11.17 -4.52
N ALA A 190 -6.77 -11.87 -4.77
CA ALA A 190 -6.74 -13.21 -5.34
C ALA A 190 -6.16 -13.19 -6.76
N GLU A 191 -6.53 -12.20 -7.57
CA GLU A 191 -5.94 -12.01 -8.89
C GLU A 191 -4.45 -11.63 -8.82
N ALA A 192 -4.08 -10.73 -7.91
CA ALA A 192 -2.68 -10.38 -7.70
C ALA A 192 -1.85 -11.62 -7.32
N ARG A 193 -2.34 -12.43 -6.37
CA ARG A 193 -1.70 -13.69 -5.98
C ARG A 193 -1.51 -14.61 -7.18
N ARG A 194 -2.57 -14.84 -7.95
CA ARG A 194 -2.54 -15.68 -9.18
C ARG A 194 -1.45 -15.20 -10.15
N VAL A 195 -1.40 -13.91 -10.43
CA VAL A 195 -0.40 -13.32 -11.36
C VAL A 195 1.03 -13.50 -10.85
N TYR A 196 1.27 -13.34 -9.54
CA TYR A 196 2.58 -13.58 -8.96
C TYR A 196 2.98 -15.06 -9.07
N GLU A 197 2.12 -15.96 -8.60
CA GLU A 197 2.39 -17.41 -8.57
C GLU A 197 2.64 -18.00 -9.97
N GLU A 198 1.84 -17.61 -10.97
CA GLU A 198 2.01 -18.06 -12.37
C GLU A 198 3.34 -17.62 -13.00
N THR A 199 4.02 -16.64 -12.42
CA THR A 199 5.30 -16.13 -12.90
C THR A 199 6.47 -16.52 -12.00
N GLY A 200 6.27 -17.47 -11.09
CA GLY A 200 7.29 -17.93 -10.15
C GLY A 200 7.64 -16.90 -9.08
N ARG A 201 6.80 -15.87 -8.90
CA ARG A 201 6.91 -14.85 -7.86
C ARG A 201 5.95 -15.19 -6.72
N ARG A 202 6.14 -14.57 -5.56
CA ARG A 202 5.28 -14.83 -4.40
C ARG A 202 4.94 -13.58 -3.60
N VAL A 203 3.78 -13.64 -2.94
CA VAL A 203 3.32 -12.65 -1.97
C VAL A 203 3.03 -13.38 -0.65
N LEU A 204 3.70 -12.97 0.42
CA LEU A 204 3.49 -13.49 1.77
C LEU A 204 2.78 -12.44 2.61
N ASP A 205 1.86 -12.86 3.48
CA ASP A 205 1.26 -12.00 4.49
C ASP A 205 1.86 -12.34 5.87
N ALA A 206 2.77 -11.48 6.32
CA ALA A 206 3.43 -11.55 7.61
C ALA A 206 2.78 -10.61 8.66
N THR A 207 1.55 -10.18 8.42
CA THR A 207 0.80 -9.34 9.36
C THR A 207 0.49 -10.10 10.65
N LEU A 208 0.91 -9.55 11.79
CA LEU A 208 0.59 -10.09 13.10
C LEU A 208 -0.92 -10.09 13.33
N GLY A 209 -1.53 -11.28 13.37
CA GLY A 209 -2.97 -11.44 13.62
C GLY A 209 -3.89 -10.98 12.47
N GLY A 210 -3.36 -10.72 11.27
CA GLY A 210 -4.15 -10.19 10.14
C GLY A 210 -5.28 -11.13 9.67
N ALA A 211 -6.44 -10.57 9.33
CA ALA A 211 -7.65 -11.36 8.98
C ALA A 211 -7.71 -11.82 7.52
N CYS A 212 -7.03 -11.14 6.59
CA CYS A 212 -7.05 -11.50 5.17
C CYS A 212 -6.50 -12.92 4.99
N GLN A 213 -7.22 -13.82 4.32
CA GLN A 213 -6.80 -15.22 4.10
C GLN A 213 -6.31 -15.49 2.68
N VAL A 214 -6.21 -14.44 1.84
CA VAL A 214 -5.91 -14.61 0.42
C VAL A 214 -4.46 -15.03 0.18
N PHE A 215 -3.51 -14.45 0.90
CA PHE A 215 -2.08 -14.73 0.76
C PHE A 215 -1.61 -15.73 1.82
N GLN A 216 -0.54 -16.47 1.50
CA GLN A 216 0.09 -17.38 2.44
C GLN A 216 0.58 -16.62 3.69
N LYS A 217 0.19 -17.11 4.87
CA LYS A 217 0.63 -16.54 6.14
C LYS A 217 2.08 -16.89 6.46
N ALA A 218 2.78 -15.96 7.10
CA ALA A 218 4.13 -16.18 7.62
C ALA A 218 4.32 -15.45 8.97
N ASP A 219 5.24 -15.92 9.80
CA ASP A 219 5.71 -15.15 10.96
C ASP A 219 6.80 -14.18 10.49
N TYR A 220 6.60 -12.88 10.69
CA TYR A 220 7.59 -11.88 10.30
C TYR A 220 8.95 -12.13 10.96
N ARG A 221 8.98 -12.67 12.19
CA ARG A 221 10.23 -13.01 12.89
C ARG A 221 11.07 -14.00 12.12
N GLN A 222 10.43 -15.01 11.54
CA GLN A 222 11.09 -16.02 10.73
C GLN A 222 11.47 -15.49 9.35
N VAL A 223 10.61 -14.67 8.73
CA VAL A 223 10.85 -14.11 7.38
C VAL A 223 12.05 -13.16 7.37
N PHE A 224 12.23 -12.38 8.44
CA PHE A 224 13.26 -11.35 8.55
C PHE A 224 14.42 -11.70 9.50
N ASP A 225 14.39 -12.90 10.10
CA ASP A 225 15.39 -13.36 11.08
C ASP A 225 15.54 -12.36 12.25
N VAL A 226 14.41 -11.99 12.86
CA VAL A 226 14.32 -11.05 13.98
C VAL A 226 13.70 -11.74 15.20
N ASN A 227 14.29 -11.53 16.38
CA ASN A 227 13.86 -12.17 17.63
C ASN A 227 12.63 -11.50 18.25
#